data_AF-A0A9W8CBU8-F1
#
_entry.id   AF-A0A9W8CBU8-F1
#
_cell.length_a   1.000
_cell.length_b   1.000
_cell.length_c   1.000
_cell.angle_alpha   90.00
_cell.angle_beta   90.00
_cell.angle_gamma   90.00
#
_symmetry.space_group_name_H-M   'P 1'
#
loop_
_entity.id
_entity.type
_entity.pdbx_description
1 polymer ?
#
loop_
_entity_poly.entity_id
_entity_poly.type
_entity_poly.pdbx_seq_one_letter_code
_entity_poly.pdbx_strand_id
1 'polypeptide(L)'
;MEDDLQLFLRSRHVPEDSIIRMNREKMGSEIPSPPDVPHARNHLSHPMSSGNIENPKDVHAFIHRVKVVEDLLAVFVDSNIIKSTLKMDFVNESAVDDAGVSREVYTAFWDQFLEQCEGEDERIPRLRPDFSEVEWEAVGRIWDPQGTLEECDEEDLLDLFTRMGSHCIPPKNNMEVAIQTMAHKAILQEPKYIIDCFSKTMQFALLKVPDQESLLSLYDTKKATGKKVVQLLQSTQMIRSQKEQTVFNHLQRYVRNADQSKAEKILRFCTGSSVICVDQIKVSFNAESGLSRRPVAHTYFRTEFDNILSSDYFEMNILLI
;
A
#
# COMPACT_ATOMS: atom_id res chain seq x y z
N MET A 1 -10.75 -26.66 -29.08
CA MET A 1 -9.55 -25.88 -28.65
C MET A 1 -9.51 -24.52 -29.33
N GLU A 2 -9.53 -24.42 -30.67
CA GLU A 2 -9.62 -23.13 -31.39
C GLU A 2 -11.04 -22.50 -31.36
N ASP A 3 -12.10 -23.32 -31.37
CA ASP A 3 -13.50 -22.85 -31.32
C ASP A 3 -13.93 -22.33 -29.93
N ASP A 4 -13.29 -22.81 -28.86
CA ASP A 4 -13.57 -22.39 -27.48
C ASP A 4 -12.98 -21.00 -27.19
N LEU A 5 -11.85 -20.67 -27.83
CA LEU A 5 -11.21 -19.35 -27.75
C LEU A 5 -12.01 -18.28 -28.53
N GLN A 6 -12.58 -18.66 -29.68
CA GLN A 6 -13.49 -17.81 -30.46
C GLN A 6 -14.82 -17.52 -29.72
N LEU A 7 -15.36 -18.49 -28.98
CA LEU A 7 -16.54 -18.32 -28.11
C LEU A 7 -16.24 -17.42 -26.88
N PHE A 8 -15.04 -17.51 -26.32
CA PHE A 8 -14.57 -16.65 -25.24
C PHE A 8 -14.39 -15.19 -25.68
N LEU A 9 -13.88 -14.94 -26.90
CA LEU A 9 -13.68 -13.60 -27.45
C LEU A 9 -14.99 -12.91 -27.90
N ARG A 10 -16.03 -13.67 -28.30
CA ARG A 10 -17.35 -13.09 -28.66
C ARG A 10 -18.20 -12.66 -27.47
N SER A 11 -18.01 -13.22 -26.27
CA SER A 11 -18.77 -12.82 -25.08
C SER A 11 -18.32 -11.48 -24.45
N ARG A 12 -17.20 -10.92 -24.93
CA ARG A 12 -16.67 -9.58 -24.59
C ARG A 12 -17.21 -8.45 -25.49
N HIS A 13 -18.22 -8.69 -26.32
CA HIS A 13 -18.71 -7.65 -27.22
C HIS A 13 -19.48 -6.57 -26.45
N VAL A 14 -18.95 -5.35 -26.47
CA VAL A 14 -19.61 -4.15 -25.94
C VAL A 14 -20.72 -3.76 -26.94
N PRO A 15 -21.97 -3.50 -26.50
CA PRO A 15 -23.07 -3.20 -27.41
C PRO A 15 -22.76 -1.97 -28.29
N GLU A 16 -23.07 -2.04 -29.59
CA GLU A 16 -22.75 -0.98 -30.58
C GLU A 16 -23.24 0.41 -30.16
N ASP A 17 -24.37 0.51 -29.46
CA ASP A 17 -24.90 1.79 -28.95
C ASP A 17 -24.00 2.45 -27.89
N SER A 18 -23.24 1.64 -27.12
CA SER A 18 -22.26 2.12 -26.15
C SER A 18 -20.98 2.60 -26.84
N ILE A 19 -20.63 2.01 -27.99
CA ILE A 19 -19.53 2.44 -28.85
C ILE A 19 -19.90 3.75 -29.57
N ILE A 20 -21.15 3.91 -30.03
CA ILE A 20 -21.62 5.12 -30.72
C ILE A 20 -21.67 6.33 -29.77
N ARG A 21 -22.07 6.15 -28.50
CA ARG A 21 -22.00 7.24 -27.51
C ARG A 21 -20.57 7.71 -27.25
N MET A 22 -19.61 6.78 -27.13
CA MET A 22 -18.19 7.13 -27.01
C MET A 22 -17.61 7.81 -28.26
N ASN A 23 -18.08 7.44 -29.46
CA ASN A 23 -17.61 8.06 -30.71
C ASN A 23 -18.14 9.49 -30.93
N ARG A 24 -19.29 9.84 -30.34
CA ARG A 24 -19.85 11.20 -30.45
C ARG A 24 -19.08 12.23 -29.60
N GLU A 25 -18.54 11.80 -28.47
CA GLU A 25 -17.65 12.64 -27.64
C GLU A 25 -16.25 12.79 -28.24
N LYS A 26 -15.86 11.91 -29.18
CA LYS A 26 -14.63 12.06 -29.99
C LYS A 26 -14.78 12.98 -31.22
N MET A 27 -15.99 13.21 -31.74
CA MET A 27 -16.25 14.03 -32.95
C MET A 27 -16.41 15.53 -32.65
N GLY A 28 -15.63 16.06 -31.68
CA GLY A 28 -15.61 17.48 -31.30
C GLY A 28 -14.28 18.20 -31.54
N SER A 29 -13.27 17.55 -32.14
CA SER A 29 -11.97 18.17 -32.38
C SER A 29 -11.35 17.72 -33.72
N GLU A 30 -11.84 18.27 -34.83
CA GLU A 30 -11.05 18.34 -36.07
C GLU A 30 -10.19 19.60 -36.05
N ILE A 31 -8.87 19.43 -36.05
CA ILE A 31 -7.89 20.51 -36.30
C ILE A 31 -7.48 20.39 -37.78
N PRO A 32 -7.58 21.47 -38.59
CA PRO A 32 -7.23 21.41 -40.01
C PRO A 32 -5.72 21.41 -40.25
N SER A 33 -5.28 20.71 -41.31
CA SER A 33 -3.89 20.61 -41.76
C SER A 33 -3.32 21.95 -42.29
N PRO A 34 -2.03 22.26 -42.09
CA PRO A 34 -1.42 23.48 -42.61
C PRO A 34 -0.92 23.32 -44.07
N PRO A 35 -0.83 24.42 -44.86
CA PRO A 35 -0.33 24.41 -46.24
C PRO A 35 1.20 24.53 -46.35
N ASP A 36 1.76 23.90 -47.39
CA ASP A 36 3.17 23.94 -47.82
C ASP A 36 3.53 25.24 -48.56
N VAL A 37 4.61 25.95 -48.15
CA VAL A 37 5.36 26.90 -49.01
C VAL A 37 6.82 27.09 -48.46
N PRO A 38 7.81 27.46 -49.30
CA PRO A 38 9.15 26.85 -49.33
C PRO A 38 10.30 27.67 -48.72
N HIS A 39 11.46 27.01 -48.67
CA HIS A 39 12.79 27.48 -48.34
C HIS A 39 13.13 28.94 -48.72
N ALA A 40 13.45 29.73 -47.71
CA ALA A 40 14.28 30.93 -47.86
C ALA A 40 15.41 30.92 -46.80
N ARG A 41 16.63 31.02 -47.34
CA ARG A 41 17.92 31.11 -46.65
C ARG A 41 18.03 32.50 -46.01
N ASN A 42 18.35 32.59 -44.71
CA ASN A 42 18.88 33.82 -44.13
C ASN A 42 19.86 33.54 -42.99
N HIS A 43 21.06 34.08 -43.16
CA HIS A 43 22.08 34.29 -42.13
C HIS A 43 21.57 35.27 -41.08
N LEU A 44 21.81 35.00 -39.80
CA LEU A 44 21.94 36.00 -38.73
C LEU A 44 22.67 35.37 -37.54
N SER A 45 23.51 36.17 -36.90
CA SER A 45 24.61 35.84 -36.00
C SER A 45 24.30 36.11 -34.51
N HIS A 46 24.70 35.16 -33.64
CA HIS A 46 25.07 35.28 -32.21
C HIS A 46 24.03 35.74 -31.16
N PRO A 47 24.18 35.41 -29.84
CA PRO A 47 25.40 34.98 -29.13
C PRO A 47 25.30 33.66 -28.34
N MET A 48 26.49 33.11 -28.02
CA MET A 48 26.64 32.00 -27.08
C MET A 48 26.32 32.47 -25.67
N SER A 49 25.27 31.93 -25.07
CA SER A 49 25.05 32.00 -23.64
C SER A 49 25.97 30.98 -22.98
N SER A 50 27.01 31.48 -22.31
CA SER A 50 27.85 30.71 -21.40
C SER A 50 26.96 30.13 -20.31
N GLY A 51 26.73 28.82 -20.32
CA GLY A 51 26.08 28.12 -19.22
C GLY A 51 26.94 28.28 -17.97
N ASN A 52 26.36 28.87 -16.92
CA ASN A 52 26.91 28.72 -15.57
C ASN A 52 26.80 27.23 -15.21
N ILE A 53 27.95 26.56 -15.16
CA ILE A 53 28.07 25.24 -14.52
C ILE A 53 28.01 25.54 -13.03
N GLU A 54 26.82 25.46 -12.43
CA GLU A 54 26.71 25.43 -10.96
C GLU A 54 27.44 24.17 -10.47
N ASN A 55 28.46 24.37 -9.62
CA ASN A 55 29.13 23.26 -8.95
C ASN A 55 28.09 22.44 -8.16
N PRO A 56 28.20 21.09 -8.15
CA PRO A 56 27.32 20.26 -7.34
C PRO A 56 27.40 20.71 -5.89
N LYS A 57 26.25 20.90 -5.24
CA LYS A 57 26.19 21.24 -3.82
C LYS A 57 26.61 20.02 -3.03
N ASP A 58 27.54 20.19 -2.09
CA ASP A 58 27.82 19.17 -1.08
C ASP A 58 26.68 19.20 -0.04
N VAL A 59 26.00 18.08 0.13
CA VAL A 59 24.94 17.90 1.14
C VAL A 59 25.39 16.84 2.13
N HIS A 60 25.29 17.13 3.42
CA HIS A 60 25.64 16.19 4.48
C HIS A 60 24.42 15.89 5.34
N ALA A 61 24.02 14.62 5.41
CA ALA A 61 22.87 14.15 6.16
C ALA A 61 23.29 13.30 7.37
N PHE A 62 22.58 13.49 8.47
CA PHE A 62 22.74 12.73 9.70
C PHE A 62 21.52 11.84 9.90
N ILE A 63 21.74 10.53 9.93
CA ILE A 63 20.69 9.51 9.89
C ILE A 63 20.64 8.76 11.22
N HIS A 64 19.46 8.59 11.80
CA HIS A 64 19.26 7.72 12.96
C HIS A 64 18.86 6.32 12.51
N ARG A 65 19.56 5.27 12.96
CA ARG A 65 19.24 3.87 12.59
C ARG A 65 17.77 3.49 12.84
N VAL A 66 17.20 3.96 13.95
CA VAL A 66 15.82 3.65 14.35
C VAL A 66 14.77 4.41 13.53
N LYS A 67 15.19 5.45 12.80
CA LYS A 67 14.34 6.33 11.98
C LYS A 67 14.85 6.48 10.55
N VAL A 68 15.59 5.48 10.07
CA VAL A 68 16.31 5.57 8.79
C VAL A 68 15.35 5.85 7.63
N VAL A 69 14.12 5.29 7.68
CA VAL A 69 13.10 5.56 6.67
C VAL A 69 12.67 7.02 6.68
N GLU A 70 12.33 7.57 7.85
CA GLU A 70 11.87 8.95 7.97
C GLU A 70 12.97 9.97 7.65
N ASP A 71 14.18 9.73 8.17
CA ASP A 71 15.32 10.62 7.98
C ASP A 71 15.77 10.66 6.51
N LEU A 72 15.82 9.50 5.84
CA LEU A 72 16.25 9.45 4.43
C LEU A 72 15.17 10.02 3.50
N LEU A 73 13.89 9.76 3.75
CA LEU A 73 12.81 10.41 3.00
C LEU A 73 12.89 11.93 3.11
N ALA A 74 13.12 12.48 4.30
CA ALA A 74 13.25 13.92 4.50
C ALA A 74 14.39 14.54 3.68
N VAL A 75 15.47 13.81 3.45
CA VAL A 75 16.57 14.23 2.57
C VAL A 75 16.14 14.19 1.09
N PHE A 76 15.46 13.13 0.66
CA PHE A 76 15.13 12.88 -0.74
C PHE A 76 13.82 13.52 -1.23
N VAL A 77 13.07 14.19 -0.36
CA VAL A 77 11.96 15.07 -0.77
C VAL A 77 12.47 16.24 -1.63
N ASP A 78 13.70 16.72 -1.44
CA ASP A 78 14.30 17.71 -2.34
C ASP A 78 14.73 17.05 -3.66
N SER A 79 14.05 17.38 -4.75
CA SER A 79 14.36 16.86 -6.09
C SER A 79 15.75 17.26 -6.60
N ASN A 80 16.38 18.29 -6.02
CA ASN A 80 17.75 18.69 -6.39
C ASN A 80 18.83 17.83 -5.70
N ILE A 81 18.47 16.93 -4.79
CA ILE A 81 19.43 16.05 -4.12
C ILE A 81 20.21 15.20 -5.12
N ILE A 82 19.58 14.79 -6.22
CA ILE A 82 20.17 13.99 -7.31
C ILE A 82 21.33 14.74 -7.99
N LYS A 83 21.31 16.07 -7.97
CA LYS A 83 22.36 16.92 -8.55
C LYS A 83 23.48 17.25 -7.56
N SER A 84 23.36 16.77 -6.33
CA SER A 84 24.22 17.10 -5.20
C SER A 84 25.16 15.94 -4.87
N THR A 85 26.30 16.24 -4.27
CA THR A 85 27.15 15.20 -3.66
C THR A 85 26.66 14.95 -2.24
N LEU A 86 25.92 13.86 -2.04
CA LEU A 86 25.36 13.48 -0.74
C LEU A 86 26.36 12.65 0.07
N LYS A 87 26.69 13.14 1.27
CA LYS A 87 27.41 12.41 2.31
C LYS A 87 26.47 12.08 3.46
N MET A 88 26.64 10.90 4.06
CA MET A 88 25.74 10.41 5.10
C MET A 88 26.52 9.83 6.27
N ASP A 89 26.12 10.19 7.49
CA ASP A 89 26.65 9.60 8.73
C ASP A 89 25.51 9.12 9.62
N PHE A 90 25.74 8.03 10.35
CA PHE A 90 24.86 7.66 11.45
C PHE A 90 25.10 8.58 12.65
N VAL A 91 24.01 9.06 13.25
CA VAL A 91 24.06 9.91 14.43
C VAL A 91 24.71 9.14 15.59
N ASN A 92 25.72 9.77 16.23
CA ASN A 92 26.53 9.22 17.32
C ASN A 92 27.48 8.08 16.96
N GLU A 93 27.74 7.85 15.67
CA GLU A 93 28.72 6.87 15.22
C GLU A 93 29.91 7.59 14.60
N SER A 94 31.09 7.44 15.20
CA SER A 94 32.33 8.02 14.66
C SER A 94 32.87 7.11 13.55
N ALA A 95 32.32 7.23 12.36
CA ALA A 95 32.87 6.64 11.14
C ALA A 95 33.47 7.74 10.26
N VAL A 96 34.51 7.40 9.50
CA VAL A 96 35.01 8.25 8.41
C VAL A 96 34.22 7.85 7.17
N ASP A 97 33.51 8.80 6.56
CA ASP A 97 32.72 8.59 5.35
C ASP A 97 33.59 8.04 4.21
N ASP A 98 33.47 6.73 4.02
CA ASP A 98 33.88 5.99 2.83
C ASP A 98 32.63 5.26 2.32
N ALA A 99 32.65 4.77 1.08
CA ALA A 99 31.47 4.17 0.41
C ALA A 99 30.70 3.11 1.23
N GLY A 100 31.31 2.55 2.28
CA GLY A 100 30.69 1.64 3.24
C GLY A 100 29.54 2.24 4.06
N VAL A 101 29.63 3.50 4.52
CA VAL A 101 28.59 4.11 5.39
C VAL A 101 27.32 4.35 4.59
N SER A 102 27.46 4.93 3.39
CA SER A 102 26.32 5.15 2.49
C SER A 102 25.62 3.84 2.13
N ARG A 103 26.38 2.78 1.84
CA ARG A 103 25.83 1.45 1.58
C ARG A 103 25.03 0.93 2.79
N GLU A 104 25.56 1.10 3.99
CA GLU A 104 24.87 0.67 5.21
C GLU A 104 23.57 1.45 5.45
N VAL A 105 23.56 2.76 5.19
CA VAL A 105 22.34 3.59 5.27
C VAL A 105 21.27 3.09 4.29
N TYR A 106 21.63 2.88 3.02
CA TYR A 106 20.67 2.37 2.02
C TYR A 106 20.18 0.97 2.35
N THR A 107 21.05 0.07 2.81
CA THR A 107 20.64 -1.27 3.26
C THR A 107 19.65 -1.17 4.41
N ALA A 108 19.95 -0.38 5.45
CA ALA A 108 19.05 -0.19 6.58
C ALA A 108 17.71 0.44 6.18
N PHE A 109 17.72 1.37 5.22
CA PHE A 109 16.50 1.94 4.65
C PHE A 109 15.65 0.85 3.99
N TRP A 110 16.21 0.07 3.07
CA TRP A 110 15.45 -0.94 2.32
C TRP A 110 14.97 -2.08 3.21
N ASP A 111 15.76 -2.54 4.17
CA ASP A 111 15.33 -3.56 5.14
C ASP A 111 14.07 -3.08 5.89
N GLN A 112 14.09 -1.85 6.43
CA GLN A 112 12.95 -1.32 7.18
C GLN A 112 11.78 -0.90 6.29
N PHE A 113 12.03 -0.44 5.05
CA PHE A 113 10.98 -0.05 4.12
C PHE A 113 10.24 -1.26 3.56
N LEU A 114 10.96 -2.33 3.21
CA LEU A 114 10.37 -3.56 2.66
C LEU A 114 9.52 -4.33 3.70
N GLU A 115 9.82 -4.21 5.00
CA GLU A 115 8.94 -4.68 6.07
C GLU A 115 7.55 -4.01 6.08
N GLN A 116 7.44 -2.83 5.45
CA GLN A 116 6.20 -2.07 5.35
C GLN A 116 5.44 -2.34 4.04
N CYS A 117 6.06 -3.05 3.10
CA CYS A 117 5.48 -3.48 1.83
C CYS A 117 4.60 -4.74 1.98
N GLU A 118 3.87 -5.08 0.93
CA GLU A 118 3.04 -6.29 0.85
C GLU A 118 3.67 -7.37 -0.03
N GLY A 119 3.36 -8.64 0.24
CA GLY A 119 3.85 -9.82 -0.49
C GLY A 119 4.88 -10.65 0.29
N GLU A 120 5.10 -11.90 -0.14
CA GLU A 120 5.94 -12.91 0.55
C GLU A 120 7.24 -13.21 -0.21
N ASP A 121 7.18 -13.45 -1.52
CA ASP A 121 8.36 -13.64 -2.38
C ASP A 121 8.78 -12.32 -3.05
N GLU A 122 7.79 -11.57 -3.56
CA GLU A 122 7.95 -10.23 -4.09
C GLU A 122 7.42 -9.21 -3.07
N ARG A 123 8.10 -8.08 -2.88
CA ARG A 123 7.65 -6.99 -2.01
C ARG A 123 7.20 -5.80 -2.86
N ILE A 124 5.92 -5.45 -2.76
CA ILE A 124 5.34 -4.32 -3.48
C ILE A 124 4.97 -3.22 -2.46
N PRO A 125 5.40 -1.97 -2.68
CA PRO A 125 4.97 -0.86 -1.84
C PRO A 125 3.44 -0.75 -1.83
N ARG A 126 2.86 -0.76 -0.63
CA ARG A 126 1.41 -0.57 -0.46
C ARG A 126 1.08 0.92 -0.39
N LEU A 127 -0.08 1.31 -0.90
CA LEU A 127 -0.57 2.68 -0.76
C LEU A 127 -0.75 3.03 0.71
N ARG A 128 -0.09 4.12 1.12
CA ARG A 128 0.01 4.59 2.51
C ARG A 128 -0.77 5.88 2.66
N PRO A 129 -1.76 5.97 3.56
CA PRO A 129 -2.50 7.22 3.79
C PRO A 129 -1.63 8.38 4.31
N ASP A 130 -0.47 8.06 4.88
CA ASP A 130 0.52 9.01 5.40
C ASP A 130 1.55 9.45 4.36
N PHE A 131 1.55 8.87 3.15
CA PHE A 131 2.39 9.30 2.03
C PHE A 131 1.56 10.06 1.01
N SER A 132 2.05 11.22 0.61
CA SER A 132 1.58 11.92 -0.59
C SER A 132 2.50 11.62 -1.77
N GLU A 133 2.25 12.29 -2.90
CA GLU A 133 3.07 12.17 -4.11
C GLU A 133 4.56 12.45 -3.83
N VAL A 134 4.89 13.44 -3.00
CA VAL A 134 6.29 13.81 -2.76
C VAL A 134 7.08 12.77 -2.00
N GLU A 135 6.46 12.04 -1.06
CA GLU A 135 7.10 10.92 -0.37
C GLU A 135 7.32 9.75 -1.32
N TRP A 136 6.36 9.45 -2.20
CA TRP A 136 6.50 8.39 -3.19
C TRP A 136 7.58 8.69 -4.23
N GLU A 137 7.66 9.95 -4.68
CA GLU A 137 8.77 10.39 -5.51
C GLU A 137 10.10 10.27 -4.77
N ALA A 138 10.17 10.62 -3.48
CA ALA A 138 11.38 10.49 -2.68
C ALA A 138 11.84 9.03 -2.59
N VAL A 139 10.93 8.06 -2.39
CA VAL A 139 11.24 6.62 -2.46
C VAL A 139 11.85 6.26 -3.82
N GLY A 140 11.26 6.75 -4.92
CA GLY A 140 11.80 6.54 -6.26
C GLY A 140 13.21 7.11 -6.44
N ARG A 141 13.48 8.29 -5.89
CA ARG A 141 14.81 8.91 -5.90
C ARG A 141 15.83 8.17 -5.03
N ILE A 142 15.41 7.53 -3.93
CA ILE A 142 16.28 6.68 -3.10
C ILE A 142 16.60 5.36 -3.81
N TRP A 143 15.64 4.82 -4.56
CA TRP A 143 15.79 3.59 -5.32
C TRP A 143 16.78 3.75 -6.47
N ASP A 144 16.71 4.89 -7.16
CA ASP A 144 17.67 5.23 -8.21
C ASP A 144 18.28 6.64 -8.02
N PRO A 145 19.21 6.81 -7.08
CA PRO A 145 19.79 8.12 -6.78
C PRO A 145 20.63 8.68 -7.94
N GLN A 146 21.09 7.81 -8.83
CA GLN A 146 22.02 8.16 -9.92
C GLN A 146 21.37 8.07 -11.30
N GLY A 147 20.11 7.63 -11.41
CA GLY A 147 19.48 7.35 -12.70
C GLY A 147 20.14 6.18 -13.44
N THR A 148 20.80 5.28 -12.71
CA THR A 148 21.64 4.19 -13.22
C THR A 148 20.99 2.83 -13.04
N LEU A 149 19.69 2.75 -12.72
CA LEU A 149 18.98 1.49 -12.85
C LEU A 149 19.34 0.89 -14.20
N GLU A 150 19.88 -0.33 -14.17
CA GLU A 150 20.14 -1.08 -15.39
C GLU A 150 18.86 -1.06 -16.22
N GLU A 151 18.99 -0.93 -17.54
CA GLU A 151 17.83 -1.00 -18.43
C GLU A 151 17.02 -2.23 -18.02
N CYS A 152 15.78 -2.01 -17.59
CA CYS A 152 14.90 -3.10 -17.20
C CYS A 152 14.98 -4.16 -18.28
N ASP A 153 15.30 -5.40 -17.91
CA ASP A 153 15.54 -6.45 -18.89
C ASP A 153 14.35 -6.47 -19.85
N GLU A 154 14.64 -6.29 -21.14
CA GLU A 154 13.62 -6.28 -22.17
C GLU A 154 12.85 -7.62 -22.15
N GLU A 155 13.51 -8.69 -21.68
CA GLU A 155 12.89 -10.00 -21.43
C GLU A 155 11.88 -9.97 -20.28
N ASP A 156 12.20 -9.35 -19.14
CA ASP A 156 11.28 -9.20 -18.00
C ASP A 156 10.08 -8.33 -18.36
N LEU A 157 10.31 -7.23 -19.09
CA LEU A 157 9.24 -6.36 -19.56
C LEU A 157 8.34 -7.09 -20.56
N LEU A 158 8.91 -7.87 -21.47
CA LEU A 158 8.14 -8.67 -22.41
C LEU A 158 7.36 -9.79 -21.72
N ASP A 159 7.90 -10.42 -20.67
CA ASP A 159 7.18 -11.42 -19.87
C ASP A 159 5.94 -10.81 -19.20
N LEU A 160 6.08 -9.65 -18.56
CA LEU A 160 4.96 -8.92 -17.96
C LEU A 160 3.86 -8.62 -18.99
N PHE A 161 4.25 -8.09 -20.15
CA PHE A 161 3.31 -7.78 -21.23
C PHE A 161 2.63 -9.07 -21.73
N THR A 162 3.40 -10.16 -21.86
CA THR A 162 2.90 -11.47 -22.30
C THR A 162 1.88 -12.04 -21.32
N ARG A 163 2.15 -11.96 -20.02
CA ARG A 163 1.20 -12.35 -18.95
C ARG A 163 -0.11 -11.57 -19.02
N MET A 164 -0.04 -10.30 -19.41
CA MET A 164 -1.21 -9.46 -19.63
C MET A 164 -1.88 -9.63 -21.00
N GLY A 165 -1.35 -10.51 -21.85
CA GLY A 165 -1.89 -10.88 -23.16
C GLY A 165 -1.37 -10.05 -24.33
N SER A 166 -0.26 -9.34 -24.16
CA SER A 166 0.47 -8.63 -25.22
C SER A 166 1.79 -9.34 -25.51
N HIS A 167 1.97 -9.89 -26.71
CA HIS A 167 3.21 -10.59 -27.08
C HIS A 167 4.30 -9.66 -27.64
N CYS A 168 4.18 -8.36 -27.40
CA CYS A 168 5.17 -7.37 -27.81
C CYS A 168 5.21 -6.20 -26.83
N ILE A 169 6.40 -5.59 -26.74
CA ILE A 169 6.61 -4.36 -26.01
C ILE A 169 6.19 -3.17 -26.90
N PRO A 170 5.30 -2.29 -26.41
CA PRO A 170 4.90 -1.10 -27.14
C PRO A 170 6.07 -0.10 -27.24
N PRO A 171 6.08 0.75 -28.28
CA PRO A 171 7.07 1.82 -28.40
C PRO A 171 6.95 2.81 -27.23
N LYS A 172 8.04 3.51 -26.88
CA LYS A 172 8.11 4.40 -25.70
C LYS A 172 6.96 5.41 -25.60
N ASN A 173 6.53 5.99 -26.74
CA ASN A 173 5.41 6.95 -26.79
C ASN A 173 4.03 6.33 -26.51
N ASN A 174 3.89 5.01 -26.58
CA ASN A 174 2.66 4.27 -26.30
C ASN A 174 2.73 3.44 -25.02
N MET A 175 3.87 3.44 -24.33
CA MET A 175 4.09 2.65 -23.12
C MET A 175 3.07 2.98 -22.02
N GLU A 176 2.84 4.27 -21.78
CA GLU A 176 1.87 4.74 -20.78
C GLU A 176 0.46 4.22 -21.06
N VAL A 177 -0.01 4.37 -22.30
CA VAL A 177 -1.34 3.90 -22.73
C VAL A 177 -1.46 2.39 -22.58
N ALA A 178 -0.41 1.65 -22.90
CA ALA A 178 -0.40 0.20 -22.77
C ALA A 178 -0.47 -0.24 -21.31
N ILE A 179 0.30 0.39 -20.42
CA ILE A 179 0.26 0.15 -18.97
C ILE A 179 -1.13 0.49 -18.41
N GLN A 180 -1.69 1.65 -18.79
CA GLN A 180 -3.05 2.03 -18.38
C GLN A 180 -4.09 1.00 -18.84
N THR A 181 -3.94 0.46 -20.06
CA THR A 181 -4.83 -0.57 -20.59
C THR A 181 -4.69 -1.88 -19.82
N MET A 182 -3.46 -2.29 -19.50
CA MET A 182 -3.19 -3.49 -18.69
C MET A 182 -3.77 -3.36 -17.29
N ALA A 183 -3.56 -2.22 -16.62
CA ALA A 183 -4.13 -1.93 -15.31
C ALA A 183 -5.66 -1.95 -15.33
N HIS A 184 -6.28 -1.30 -16.34
CA HIS A 184 -7.73 -1.32 -16.51
C HIS A 184 -8.26 -2.75 -16.70
N LYS A 185 -7.56 -3.59 -17.46
CA LYS A 185 -7.93 -5.00 -17.65
C LYS A 185 -7.82 -5.81 -16.36
N ALA A 186 -6.64 -5.82 -15.73
CA ALA A 186 -6.36 -6.62 -14.53
C ALA A 186 -7.19 -6.20 -13.32
N ILE A 187 -7.31 -4.90 -13.07
CA ILE A 187 -7.89 -4.37 -11.83
C ILE A 187 -9.41 -4.20 -11.95
N LEU A 188 -9.92 -3.91 -13.14
CA LEU A 188 -11.35 -3.60 -13.33
C LEU A 188 -12.07 -4.67 -14.15
N GLN A 189 -11.57 -5.00 -15.34
CA GLN A 189 -12.32 -5.86 -16.26
C GLN A 189 -12.35 -7.33 -15.82
N GLU A 190 -11.22 -7.89 -15.38
CA GLU A 190 -11.16 -9.30 -14.95
C GLU A 190 -11.99 -9.58 -13.69
N PRO A 191 -11.94 -8.75 -12.64
CA PRO A 191 -12.80 -8.92 -11.47
C PRO A 191 -14.28 -8.62 -11.75
N LYS A 192 -14.60 -7.87 -12.82
CA LYS A 192 -15.97 -7.40 -13.10
C LYS A 192 -17.01 -8.51 -13.09
N TYR A 193 -16.71 -9.66 -13.71
CA TYR A 193 -17.66 -10.78 -13.72
C TYR A 193 -17.98 -11.29 -12.31
N ILE A 194 -16.97 -11.37 -11.43
CA ILE A 194 -17.12 -11.80 -10.04
C ILE A 194 -17.93 -10.75 -9.26
N ILE A 195 -17.60 -9.47 -9.43
CA ILE A 195 -18.32 -8.35 -8.81
C ILE A 195 -19.78 -8.32 -9.25
N ASP A 196 -20.06 -8.52 -10.54
CA ASP A 196 -21.42 -8.58 -11.08
C ASP A 196 -22.19 -9.79 -10.51
N CYS A 197 -21.50 -10.91 -10.26
CA CYS A 197 -22.08 -12.07 -9.57
C CYS A 197 -22.39 -11.77 -8.09
N PHE A 198 -21.46 -11.13 -7.37
CA PHE A 198 -21.68 -10.72 -5.97
C PHE A 198 -22.82 -9.71 -5.86
N SER A 199 -22.91 -8.74 -6.77
CA SER A 199 -23.96 -7.73 -6.77
C SER A 199 -25.37 -8.33 -6.81
N LYS A 200 -25.55 -9.46 -7.51
CA LYS A 200 -26.84 -10.18 -7.56
C LYS A 200 -27.29 -10.73 -6.22
N THR A 201 -26.37 -11.16 -5.36
CA THR A 201 -26.67 -11.75 -4.05
C THR A 201 -26.56 -10.74 -2.91
N MET A 202 -25.75 -9.69 -3.09
CA MET A 202 -25.47 -8.66 -2.08
C MET A 202 -26.45 -7.48 -2.11
N GLN A 203 -27.61 -7.60 -2.78
CA GLN A 203 -28.57 -6.50 -2.94
C GLN A 203 -28.92 -5.80 -1.61
N PHE A 204 -29.11 -6.56 -0.52
CA PHE A 204 -29.37 -5.99 0.81
C PHE A 204 -28.17 -5.28 1.44
N ALA A 205 -26.94 -5.73 1.16
CA ALA A 205 -25.75 -5.05 1.60
C ALA A 205 -25.56 -3.73 0.85
N LEU A 206 -25.83 -3.72 -0.46
CA LEU A 206 -25.77 -2.52 -1.30
C LEU A 206 -26.76 -1.43 -0.85
N LEU A 207 -27.91 -1.80 -0.27
CA LEU A 207 -28.81 -0.82 0.37
C LEU A 207 -28.18 -0.09 1.57
N LYS A 208 -27.22 -0.72 2.27
CA LYS A 208 -26.49 -0.12 3.40
C LYS A 208 -25.27 0.69 2.96
N VAL A 209 -24.78 0.48 1.75
CA VAL A 209 -23.63 1.17 1.16
C VAL A 209 -23.95 1.65 -0.26
N PRO A 210 -24.91 2.59 -0.44
CA PRO A 210 -25.34 3.04 -1.76
C PRO A 210 -24.28 3.84 -2.54
N ASP A 211 -23.25 4.33 -1.86
CA ASP A 211 -22.22 5.21 -2.42
C ASP A 211 -20.86 5.00 -1.75
N GLN A 212 -19.83 5.68 -2.25
CA GLN A 212 -18.47 5.57 -1.72
C GLN A 212 -18.37 6.09 -0.27
N GLU A 213 -19.11 7.14 0.10
CA GLU A 213 -19.04 7.75 1.43
C GLU A 213 -19.63 6.84 2.50
N SER A 214 -20.77 6.23 2.22
CA SER A 214 -21.41 5.22 3.08
C SER A 214 -20.54 3.98 3.28
N LEU A 215 -19.82 3.54 2.23
CA LEU A 215 -18.83 2.46 2.34
C LEU A 215 -17.66 2.86 3.26
N LEU A 216 -17.09 4.05 3.08
CA LEU A 216 -16.01 4.56 3.94
C LEU A 216 -16.47 4.68 5.40
N SER A 217 -17.67 5.21 5.62
CA SER A 217 -18.29 5.29 6.95
C SER A 217 -18.46 3.91 7.59
N LEU A 218 -18.87 2.90 6.82
CA LEU A 218 -18.94 1.51 7.28
C LEU A 218 -17.55 0.99 7.70
N TYR A 219 -16.51 1.20 6.89
CA TYR A 219 -15.14 0.86 7.27
C TYR A 219 -14.70 1.57 8.55
N ASP A 220 -15.02 2.85 8.70
CA ASP A 220 -14.72 3.61 9.91
C ASP A 220 -15.43 3.06 11.13
N THR A 221 -16.65 2.49 11.01
CA THR A 221 -17.30 1.79 12.13
C THR A 221 -16.49 0.57 12.57
N LYS A 222 -15.83 -0.11 11.63
CA LYS A 222 -15.06 -1.34 11.86
C LYS A 222 -13.60 -1.07 12.23
N LYS A 223 -13.11 0.15 12.03
CA LYS A 223 -11.76 0.57 12.42
C LYS A 223 -11.53 0.44 13.93
N ALA A 224 -10.44 -0.24 14.30
CA ALA A 224 -10.05 -0.43 15.68
C ALA A 224 -9.62 0.90 16.31
N THR A 225 -10.14 1.22 17.48
CA THR A 225 -9.65 2.34 18.31
C THR A 225 -9.62 1.88 19.76
N GLY A 226 -8.77 2.48 20.60
CA GLY A 226 -8.72 2.10 22.02
C GLY A 226 -10.09 2.13 22.71
N LYS A 227 -10.95 3.09 22.34
CA LYS A 227 -12.34 3.21 22.83
C LYS A 227 -13.25 2.07 22.36
N LYS A 228 -13.15 1.64 21.10
CA LYS A 228 -13.97 0.54 20.58
C LYS A 228 -13.48 -0.81 21.06
N VAL A 229 -12.15 -1.05 21.06
CA VAL A 229 -11.58 -2.33 21.51
C VAL A 229 -11.88 -2.58 22.99
N VAL A 230 -11.82 -1.54 23.85
CA VAL A 230 -12.18 -1.71 25.27
C VAL A 230 -13.67 -2.06 25.47
N GLN A 231 -14.56 -1.64 24.58
CA GLN A 231 -15.99 -1.98 24.64
C GLN A 231 -16.26 -3.45 24.30
N LEU A 232 -15.38 -4.08 23.52
CA LEU A 232 -15.48 -5.51 23.21
C LEU A 232 -15.08 -6.39 24.40
N LEU A 233 -14.27 -5.88 25.33
CA LEU A 233 -13.75 -6.68 26.45
C LEU A 233 -14.86 -7.01 27.45
N GLN A 234 -15.18 -8.29 27.54
CA GLN A 234 -16.12 -8.83 28.52
C GLN A 234 -15.43 -9.88 29.38
N SER A 235 -15.76 -10.00 30.65
CA SER A 235 -15.21 -11.09 31.46
C SER A 235 -16.09 -12.33 31.35
N THR A 236 -15.48 -13.53 31.29
CA THR A 236 -16.23 -14.80 31.29
C THR A 236 -16.92 -15.10 32.61
N GLN A 237 -16.44 -14.52 33.72
CA GLN A 237 -16.93 -14.80 35.06
C GLN A 237 -17.93 -13.72 35.53
N MET A 238 -19.09 -14.17 36.04
CA MET A 238 -20.10 -13.29 36.65
C MET A 238 -19.62 -12.66 37.96
N ILE A 239 -18.76 -13.34 38.71
CA ILE A 239 -18.20 -12.89 39.99
C ILE A 239 -16.69 -12.91 39.87
N ARG A 240 -16.05 -11.76 40.10
CA ARG A 240 -14.59 -11.58 40.06
C ARG A 240 -14.05 -11.39 41.47
N SER A 241 -12.90 -11.96 41.76
CA SER A 241 -12.12 -11.58 42.94
C SER A 241 -11.67 -10.12 42.84
N GLN A 242 -11.31 -9.51 43.98
CA GLN A 242 -10.82 -8.13 44.01
C GLN A 242 -9.57 -7.94 43.15
N LYS A 243 -8.69 -8.95 43.11
CA LYS A 243 -7.50 -8.96 42.26
C LYS A 243 -7.87 -9.00 40.78
N GLU A 244 -8.81 -9.85 40.39
CA GLU A 244 -9.32 -9.95 39.00
C GLU A 244 -9.93 -8.65 38.54
N GLN A 245 -10.76 -8.05 39.38
CA GLN A 245 -11.35 -6.77 39.07
C GLN A 245 -10.28 -5.69 38.86
N THR A 246 -9.25 -5.67 39.70
CA THR A 246 -8.16 -4.69 39.61
C THR A 246 -7.38 -4.84 38.31
N VAL A 247 -6.98 -6.07 37.96
CA VAL A 247 -6.25 -6.33 36.71
C VAL A 247 -7.11 -6.08 35.49
N PHE A 248 -8.39 -6.45 35.51
CA PHE A 248 -9.33 -6.12 34.45
C PHE A 248 -9.43 -4.60 34.22
N ASN A 249 -9.52 -3.82 35.30
CA ASN A 249 -9.56 -2.36 35.21
C ASN A 249 -8.26 -1.79 34.61
N HIS A 250 -7.10 -2.35 34.98
CA HIS A 250 -5.81 -1.94 34.39
C HIS A 250 -5.72 -2.24 32.91
N LEU A 251 -6.15 -3.43 32.48
CA LEU A 251 -6.25 -3.78 31.07
C LEU A 251 -7.17 -2.80 30.33
N GLN A 252 -8.38 -2.58 30.84
CA GLN A 252 -9.33 -1.66 30.21
C GLN A 252 -8.73 -0.26 30.07
N ARG A 253 -8.01 0.22 31.09
CA ARG A 253 -7.30 1.50 31.03
C ARG A 253 -6.17 1.49 29.99
N TYR A 254 -5.38 0.42 29.91
CA TYR A 254 -4.32 0.28 28.92
C TYR A 254 -4.87 0.33 27.49
N VAL A 255 -5.88 -0.50 27.20
CA VAL A 255 -6.51 -0.58 25.88
C VAL A 255 -7.21 0.73 25.52
N ARG A 256 -7.93 1.35 26.46
CA ARG A 256 -8.63 2.62 26.20
C ARG A 256 -7.72 3.76 25.77
N ASN A 257 -6.48 3.79 26.29
CA ASN A 257 -5.49 4.82 25.99
C ASN A 257 -4.50 4.41 24.89
N ALA A 258 -4.73 3.26 24.24
CA ALA A 258 -3.93 2.85 23.09
C ALA A 258 -4.15 3.80 21.91
N ASP A 259 -3.06 4.21 21.27
CA ASP A 259 -3.09 4.85 19.95
C ASP A 259 -3.60 3.87 18.89
N GLN A 260 -3.78 4.36 17.66
CA GLN A 260 -4.34 3.59 16.54
C GLN A 260 -3.55 2.29 16.29
N SER A 261 -2.22 2.40 16.19
CA SER A 261 -1.34 1.26 15.90
C SER A 261 -1.39 0.21 17.01
N LYS A 262 -1.37 0.65 18.27
CA LYS A 262 -1.50 -0.25 19.43
C LYS A 262 -2.88 -0.91 19.48
N ALA A 263 -3.95 -0.18 19.20
CA ALA A 263 -5.30 -0.74 19.20
C ALA A 263 -5.46 -1.84 18.13
N GLU A 264 -4.93 -1.63 16.93
CA GLU A 264 -4.93 -2.62 15.86
C GLU A 264 -4.11 -3.88 16.22
N LYS A 265 -2.94 -3.69 16.83
CA LYS A 265 -2.10 -4.81 17.31
C LYS A 265 -2.79 -5.62 18.42
N ILE A 266 -3.43 -4.94 19.38
CA ILE A 266 -4.19 -5.60 20.45
C ILE A 266 -5.36 -6.39 19.86
N LEU A 267 -6.13 -5.78 18.94
CA LEU A 267 -7.25 -6.45 18.30
C LEU A 267 -6.77 -7.68 17.52
N ARG A 268 -5.72 -7.54 16.70
CA ARG A 268 -5.12 -8.64 15.93
C ARG A 268 -4.61 -9.76 16.83
N PHE A 269 -3.99 -9.42 17.96
CA PHE A 269 -3.58 -10.41 18.96
C PHE A 269 -4.78 -11.20 19.49
N CYS A 270 -5.89 -10.53 19.82
CA CYS A 270 -7.07 -11.18 20.39
C CYS A 270 -7.92 -11.97 19.37
N THR A 271 -7.98 -11.53 18.10
CA THR A 271 -8.96 -12.03 17.11
C THR A 271 -8.36 -12.57 15.83
N GLY A 272 -7.07 -12.32 15.57
CA GLY A 272 -6.43 -12.57 14.28
C GLY A 272 -6.63 -11.45 13.25
N SER A 273 -7.48 -10.44 13.52
CA SER A 273 -7.80 -9.35 12.59
C SER A 273 -7.48 -7.97 13.18
N SER A 274 -7.01 -7.03 12.34
CA SER A 274 -6.87 -5.62 12.72
C SER A 274 -8.17 -4.81 12.57
N VAL A 275 -9.25 -5.45 12.11
CA VAL A 275 -10.58 -4.86 11.91
C VAL A 275 -11.58 -5.51 12.86
N ILE A 276 -12.53 -4.73 13.40
CA ILE A 276 -13.52 -5.24 14.35
C ILE A 276 -14.55 -6.11 13.63
N CYS A 277 -14.34 -7.42 13.70
CA CYS A 277 -15.23 -8.44 13.12
C CYS A 277 -15.94 -9.28 14.18
N VAL A 278 -15.87 -8.88 15.45
CA VAL A 278 -16.37 -9.64 16.60
C VAL A 278 -17.21 -8.74 17.48
N ASP A 279 -18.25 -9.29 18.09
CA ASP A 279 -19.11 -8.54 19.00
C ASP A 279 -18.51 -8.45 20.41
N GLN A 280 -17.67 -9.42 20.78
CA GLN A 280 -17.01 -9.46 22.08
C GLN A 280 -15.68 -10.22 22.07
N ILE A 281 -14.79 -9.78 22.97
CA ILE A 281 -13.55 -10.45 23.36
C ILE A 281 -13.73 -10.83 24.82
N LYS A 282 -13.96 -12.12 25.08
CA LYS A 282 -14.11 -12.62 26.44
C LYS A 282 -12.76 -12.68 27.13
N VAL A 283 -12.73 -12.41 28.43
CA VAL A 283 -11.55 -12.30 29.26
C VAL A 283 -11.70 -13.25 30.44
N SER A 284 -10.90 -14.30 30.44
CA SER A 284 -10.77 -15.27 31.52
C SER A 284 -9.49 -15.05 32.30
N PHE A 285 -9.49 -15.42 33.57
CA PHE A 285 -8.31 -15.34 34.42
C PHE A 285 -7.78 -16.72 34.76
N ASN A 286 -6.50 -16.96 34.46
CA ASN A 286 -5.84 -18.23 34.75
C ASN A 286 -4.78 -18.05 35.83
N ALA A 287 -4.52 -19.12 36.58
CA ALA A 287 -3.46 -19.17 37.58
C ALA A 287 -2.21 -19.85 37.00
N GLU A 288 -1.41 -19.11 36.22
CA GLU A 288 -0.10 -19.58 35.76
C GLU A 288 1.04 -19.00 36.61
N SER A 289 2.06 -19.81 36.87
CA SER A 289 3.19 -19.47 37.77
C SER A 289 4.53 -19.44 37.03
N GLY A 290 5.50 -18.70 37.59
CA GLY A 290 6.86 -18.64 37.05
C GLY A 290 6.96 -17.98 35.68
N LEU A 291 7.82 -18.54 34.81
CA LEU A 291 8.14 -18.01 33.47
C LEU A 291 7.03 -18.21 32.43
N SER A 292 5.98 -18.99 32.75
CA SER A 292 4.83 -19.20 31.85
C SER A 292 3.89 -18.00 31.78
N ARG A 293 4.09 -16.99 32.65
CA ARG A 293 3.20 -15.81 32.74
C ARG A 293 3.26 -14.95 31.48
N ARG A 294 2.19 -15.01 30.69
CA ARG A 294 1.97 -14.11 29.56
C ARG A 294 0.47 -14.04 29.23
N PRO A 295 -0.01 -12.94 28.64
CA PRO A 295 -1.32 -12.95 27.98
C PRO A 295 -1.33 -14.04 26.91
N VAL A 296 -2.42 -14.80 26.83
CA VAL A 296 -2.62 -15.82 25.79
C VAL A 296 -3.95 -15.57 25.11
N ALA A 297 -3.91 -15.43 23.79
CA ALA A 297 -5.09 -15.35 22.95
C ALA A 297 -5.32 -16.69 22.25
N HIS A 298 -6.58 -17.14 22.22
CA HIS A 298 -6.99 -18.32 21.48
C HIS A 298 -7.70 -17.89 20.20
N THR A 299 -6.92 -17.61 19.16
CA THR A 299 -7.44 -17.24 17.84
C THR A 299 -7.80 -18.51 17.06
N TYR A 300 -9.09 -18.75 16.83
CA TYR A 300 -9.60 -19.88 16.03
C TYR A 300 -9.31 -19.78 14.51
N PHE A 301 -8.40 -18.90 14.11
CA PHE A 301 -8.05 -18.51 12.73
C PHE A 301 -7.34 -19.61 11.91
N ARG A 302 -7.51 -20.90 12.27
CA ARG A 302 -6.95 -22.04 11.52
C ARG A 302 -7.98 -23.14 11.21
N THR A 303 -9.27 -22.88 11.45
CA THR A 303 -10.42 -23.77 11.16
C THR A 303 -11.56 -22.98 10.50
N GLU A 304 -11.27 -22.33 9.37
CA GLU A 304 -12.01 -21.15 8.89
C GLU A 304 -13.12 -21.40 7.85
N PHE A 305 -13.75 -22.57 7.79
CA PHE A 305 -14.98 -22.69 6.96
C PHE A 305 -16.20 -23.23 7.72
N ASP A 306 -16.03 -24.03 8.76
CA ASP A 306 -17.18 -24.66 9.44
C ASP A 306 -17.77 -23.81 10.60
N ASN A 307 -16.99 -22.92 11.22
CA ASN A 307 -17.43 -22.15 12.40
C ASN A 307 -18.02 -20.77 12.09
N ILE A 308 -17.91 -20.28 10.84
CA ILE A 308 -18.53 -19.02 10.40
C ILE A 308 -20.07 -19.09 10.49
N LEU A 309 -20.64 -20.28 10.66
CA LEU A 309 -22.08 -20.49 10.81
C LEU A 309 -22.55 -20.79 12.24
N SER A 310 -21.70 -20.75 13.29
CA SER A 310 -22.14 -21.24 14.61
C SER A 310 -21.64 -20.54 15.89
N SER A 311 -20.75 -19.54 15.87
CA SER A 311 -20.34 -18.86 17.11
C SER A 311 -19.99 -17.38 16.99
N ASP A 312 -20.53 -16.56 17.90
CA ASP A 312 -20.43 -15.09 17.91
C ASP A 312 -19.38 -14.51 18.91
N TYR A 313 -18.38 -15.28 19.36
CA TYR A 313 -17.44 -14.78 20.40
C TYR A 313 -16.03 -15.40 20.44
N PHE A 314 -15.08 -14.67 21.02
CA PHE A 314 -13.67 -15.08 21.26
C PHE A 314 -13.29 -15.11 22.74
N GLU A 315 -12.26 -15.85 23.13
CA GLU A 315 -11.72 -15.92 24.50
C GLU A 315 -10.22 -15.54 24.59
N MET A 316 -9.90 -14.66 25.54
CA MET A 316 -8.57 -14.17 25.90
C MET A 316 -8.30 -14.47 27.38
N ASN A 317 -7.14 -15.00 27.71
CA ASN A 317 -6.73 -15.25 29.09
C ASN A 317 -5.79 -14.16 29.61
N ILE A 318 -6.11 -13.56 30.76
CA ILE A 318 -5.31 -12.55 31.46
C ILE A 318 -4.93 -13.08 32.84
N LEU A 319 -3.70 -12.85 33.29
CA LEU A 319 -3.21 -13.42 34.55
C LEU A 319 -3.11 -12.35 35.64
N LEU A 320 -3.34 -12.75 36.89
CA LEU A 320 -3.26 -11.87 38.06
C LEU A 320 -1.95 -12.03 38.83
N ILE A 321 -1.62 -10.96 39.55
CA ILE A 321 -0.59 -10.93 40.61
C ILE A 321 -1.25 -11.14 41.98
#